data_AF-A0AAV9W1L8-F1
#
_entry.id   AF-A0AAV9W1L8-F1
#
_cell.length_a   1.000
_cell.length_b   1.000
_cell.length_c   1.000
_cell.angle_alpha   90.00
_cell.angle_beta   90.00
_cell.angle_gamma   90.00
#
_symmetry.space_group_name_H-M   'P 1'
#
loop_
_entity.id
_entity.type
_entity.pdbx_description
1 polymer ?
#
loop_
_entity_poly.entity_id
_entity_poly.type
_entity_poly.pdbx_seq_one_letter_code
_entity_poly.pdbx_strand_id
1 'polypeptide(L)'
;MQLATRRPAAKALCLFCSFRGVHSSARALSLRSLPRPIARRPVLPILRPLGQALRYKSSTAQADAPSSLYSPDDTKSYDRLFKAVNEKLFSQTVGDNPTVPRETEVVLAFKALQRLAANYSAPRPQAAKVSKANPNLNDAILSLAGSPGANTTPGPNKDLPPEPVSQSPDTVEAEKEARLNAPVHPLMDMAYHIAIHPYIFISPKVLTEYVKLASILKDPSTLPSIFKLYANKPTIYDPSKPPSKPNPNAAKNSISFQTAKEALQVAIAAKNMPMALDIIDNSMSTTAWCRHKLYTKLIPFGSVVGAIPVCLWKLSDWLAQFQEQWLHEKAMAYAFIGFMTYYICTGSLGMIALLTWNDHMIRVNWIPGVYMRERWFMEEQRMLTDRVAMAWGYQEPHKRGLESGWEWEMLRHWAGVRGMIIDSSDMVEGREMTAEKEAERLAAQESLLGRLKLKLAKPKPAAKPKRLFES
;
A
#
# COMPACT_ATOMS: atom_id res chain seq x y z
N MET A 1 21.54 36.09 8.56
CA MET A 1 20.34 36.82 8.13
C MET A 1 20.07 36.45 6.68
N GLN A 2 19.10 35.57 6.43
CA GLN A 2 18.35 35.43 5.16
C GLN A 2 17.25 34.40 5.41
N LEU A 3 16.04 34.92 5.58
CA LEU A 3 14.80 34.18 5.76
C LEU A 3 14.37 33.62 4.40
N ALA A 4 14.47 32.29 4.23
CA ALA A 4 13.80 31.62 3.13
C ALA A 4 12.31 31.49 3.47
N THR A 5 11.53 32.36 2.85
CA THR A 5 10.06 32.38 2.86
C THR A 5 9.51 31.05 2.35
N ARG A 6 8.84 30.29 3.22
CA ARG A 6 8.01 29.13 2.85
C ARG A 6 6.79 29.63 2.06
N ARG A 7 6.65 29.18 0.81
CA ARG A 7 5.38 29.25 0.07
C ARG A 7 4.38 28.28 0.70
N PRO A 8 3.11 28.67 0.94
CA PRO A 8 2.08 27.73 1.34
C PRO A 8 1.72 26.85 0.14
N ALA A 9 1.98 25.55 0.23
CA ALA A 9 1.44 24.60 -0.72
C ALA A 9 -0.09 24.65 -0.66
N ALA A 10 -0.71 24.70 -1.85
CA ALA A 10 -2.14 24.72 -2.05
C ALA A 10 -2.83 23.59 -1.27
N LYS A 11 -4.04 23.89 -0.79
CA LYS A 11 -4.92 23.01 -0.02
C LYS A 11 -5.30 21.75 -0.84
N ALA A 12 -4.42 20.77 -0.90
CA ALA A 12 -4.81 19.38 -1.14
C ALA A 12 -5.33 18.86 0.21
N LEU A 13 -6.55 18.34 0.23
CA LEU A 13 -7.22 17.81 1.42
C LEU A 13 -6.38 16.70 2.05
N CYS A 14 -5.52 17.08 2.99
CA CYS A 14 -4.68 16.16 3.73
C CYS A 14 -5.57 15.41 4.71
N LEU A 15 -5.79 14.11 4.46
CA LEU A 15 -6.54 13.17 5.30
C LEU A 15 -6.13 13.21 6.79
N PHE A 16 -4.92 13.72 7.09
CA PHE A 16 -4.38 13.91 8.44
C PHE A 16 -4.86 15.17 9.18
N CYS A 17 -5.43 16.18 8.51
CA CYS A 17 -6.09 17.28 9.24
C CYS A 17 -7.33 16.77 10.00
N SER A 18 -8.00 15.71 9.52
CA SER A 18 -9.07 15.05 10.27
C SER A 18 -8.55 14.33 11.53
N PHE A 19 -7.31 13.83 11.49
CA PHE A 19 -6.70 13.14 12.64
C PHE A 19 -6.23 14.12 13.72
N ARG A 20 -5.79 15.32 13.32
CA ARG A 20 -5.38 16.38 14.26
C ARG A 20 -6.56 17.02 15.00
N GLY A 21 -7.76 17.02 14.39
CA GLY A 21 -8.99 17.58 14.97
C GLY A 21 -9.56 16.80 16.17
N VAL A 22 -9.29 15.49 16.27
CA VAL A 22 -9.87 14.65 17.35
C VAL A 22 -9.09 14.74 18.66
N HIS A 23 -7.82 15.16 18.64
CA HIS A 23 -6.97 15.27 19.84
C HIS A 23 -6.59 16.71 20.23
N SER A 24 -7.11 17.72 19.53
CA SER A 24 -6.89 19.15 19.84
C SER A 24 -8.14 19.81 20.45
N SER A 25 -8.85 19.12 21.34
CA SER A 25 -9.77 19.77 22.29
C SER A 25 -9.05 19.89 23.62
N ALA A 26 -8.30 20.97 23.80
CA ALA A 26 -7.94 21.46 25.12
C ALA A 26 -9.23 21.91 25.83
N ARG A 27 -9.97 20.96 26.43
CA ARG A 27 -10.91 21.29 27.49
C ARG A 27 -10.10 21.40 28.78
N ALA A 28 -10.00 22.62 29.27
CA ALA A 28 -9.58 22.91 30.62
C ALA A 28 -10.37 22.01 31.60
N LEU A 29 -9.65 21.14 32.30
CA LEU A 29 -10.22 20.34 33.38
C LEU A 29 -10.45 21.28 34.58
N SER A 30 -11.68 21.74 34.72
CA SER A 30 -12.19 22.34 35.93
C SER A 30 -12.27 21.26 37.03
N LEU A 31 -11.46 21.43 38.06
CA LEU A 31 -11.57 20.71 39.32
C LEU A 31 -12.92 21.03 39.99
N ARG A 32 -13.83 20.05 40.06
CA ARG A 32 -14.96 20.07 40.99
C ARG A 32 -15.12 18.73 41.71
N SER A 33 -14.86 18.81 43.01
CA SER A 33 -15.47 18.12 44.17
C SER A 33 -16.01 16.69 44.02
N LEU A 34 -15.37 15.81 44.80
CA LEU A 34 -15.76 14.47 45.25
C LEU A 34 -17.24 14.34 45.67
N PRO A 35 -17.81 13.12 45.53
CA PRO A 35 -18.72 12.56 46.52
C PRO A 35 -18.13 11.31 47.24
N ARG A 36 -18.62 11.15 48.47
CA ARG A 36 -18.25 10.21 49.55
C ARG A 36 -18.41 8.71 49.25
N PRO A 37 -17.80 7.83 50.08
CA PRO A 37 -17.70 6.39 49.83
C PRO A 37 -18.94 5.61 50.27
N ILE A 38 -19.29 4.57 49.49
CA ILE A 38 -20.31 3.57 49.85
C ILE A 38 -19.63 2.32 50.41
N ALA A 39 -20.29 1.74 51.41
CA ALA A 39 -19.81 0.80 52.40
C ALA A 39 -19.41 -0.60 51.89
N ARG A 40 -18.51 -1.21 52.68
CA ARG A 40 -17.97 -2.57 52.60
C ARG A 40 -19.06 -3.64 52.76
N ARG A 41 -18.96 -4.74 52.00
CA ARG A 41 -19.44 -6.08 52.38
C ARG A 41 -18.42 -7.17 51.99
N PRO A 42 -18.41 -8.31 52.70
CA PRO A 42 -17.19 -9.02 53.04
C PRO A 42 -16.77 -10.11 52.04
N VAL A 43 -15.47 -10.38 52.09
CA VAL A 43 -14.72 -11.45 51.43
C VAL A 43 -14.96 -12.78 52.16
N LEU A 44 -15.16 -13.87 51.41
CA LEU A 44 -14.75 -15.22 51.83
C LEU A 44 -14.05 -15.95 50.66
N PRO A 45 -13.08 -16.84 50.95
CA PRO A 45 -12.07 -17.27 50.00
C PRO A 45 -12.27 -18.73 49.55
N ILE A 46 -11.98 -19.06 48.29
CA ILE A 46 -11.66 -20.45 47.90
C ILE A 46 -10.53 -20.44 46.86
N LEU A 47 -9.36 -20.88 47.31
CA LEU A 47 -8.28 -21.40 46.49
C LEU A 47 -8.67 -22.78 45.94
N ARG A 48 -8.47 -23.02 44.64
CA ARG A 48 -7.73 -24.21 44.15
C ARG A 48 -7.36 -24.07 42.66
N PRO A 49 -6.14 -24.49 42.27
CA PRO A 49 -5.67 -24.43 40.89
C PRO A 49 -5.93 -25.75 40.16
N LEU A 50 -6.14 -25.71 38.85
CA LEU A 50 -5.73 -26.81 37.97
C LEU A 50 -5.65 -26.34 36.52
N GLY A 51 -4.46 -26.48 35.95
CA GLY A 51 -4.25 -26.32 34.52
C GLY A 51 -5.06 -27.37 33.77
N GLN A 52 -5.89 -26.90 32.85
CA GLN A 52 -6.37 -27.70 31.73
C GLN A 52 -6.06 -26.92 30.47
N ALA A 53 -4.95 -27.33 29.86
CA ALA A 53 -4.73 -27.17 28.44
C ALA A 53 -6.00 -27.57 27.70
N LEU A 54 -6.53 -26.66 26.87
CA LEU A 54 -7.48 -26.99 25.82
C LEU A 54 -6.74 -27.84 24.78
N ARG A 55 -6.59 -29.10 25.13
CA ARG A 55 -6.22 -30.21 24.26
C ARG A 55 -7.41 -30.37 23.31
N TYR A 56 -7.33 -29.73 22.15
CA TYR A 56 -8.25 -29.97 21.05
C TYR A 56 -8.15 -31.46 20.71
N LYS A 57 -9.19 -32.21 21.06
CA LYS A 57 -9.31 -33.62 20.68
C LYS A 57 -9.36 -33.64 19.15
N SER A 58 -8.26 -34.05 18.54
CA SER A 58 -8.24 -34.64 17.20
C SER A 58 -9.04 -35.94 17.28
N SER A 59 -10.37 -35.81 17.20
CA SER A 59 -11.20 -36.88 16.70
C SER A 59 -10.90 -36.94 15.20
N THR A 60 -10.31 -38.06 14.79
CA THR A 60 -10.35 -38.56 13.42
C THR A 60 -11.81 -38.76 13.03
N ALA A 61 -12.47 -37.66 12.68
CA ALA A 61 -13.64 -37.66 11.83
C ALA A 61 -13.11 -37.60 10.40
N GLN A 62 -13.53 -38.58 9.61
CA GLN A 62 -13.45 -38.66 8.17
C GLN A 62 -13.39 -37.27 7.50
N ALA A 63 -12.45 -37.10 6.57
CA ALA A 63 -12.39 -35.93 5.70
C ALA A 63 -13.65 -35.87 4.82
N ASP A 64 -14.71 -35.24 5.32
CA ASP A 64 -15.85 -34.85 4.50
C ASP A 64 -15.43 -33.68 3.62
N ALA A 65 -15.18 -33.98 2.35
CA ALA A 65 -15.01 -33.00 1.30
C ALA A 65 -16.19 -32.00 1.35
N PRO A 66 -15.97 -30.69 1.10
CA PRO A 66 -17.07 -29.74 1.04
C PRO A 66 -18.01 -30.18 -0.08
N SER A 67 -19.22 -30.60 0.30
CA SER A 67 -20.32 -30.91 -0.60
C SER A 67 -20.50 -29.74 -1.57
N SER A 68 -20.33 -30.03 -2.86
CA SER A 68 -20.35 -29.00 -3.89
C SER A 68 -21.79 -28.49 -4.06
N LEU A 69 -22.10 -27.29 -3.57
CA LEU A 69 -23.39 -26.62 -3.79
C LEU A 69 -23.72 -26.43 -5.29
N TYR A 70 -22.72 -26.54 -6.15
CA TYR A 70 -22.84 -26.42 -7.61
C TYR A 70 -22.42 -27.74 -8.24
N SER A 71 -23.25 -28.26 -9.15
CA SER A 71 -22.91 -29.47 -9.91
C SER A 71 -21.73 -29.17 -10.84
N PRO A 72 -20.80 -30.11 -11.08
CA PRO A 72 -19.74 -29.92 -12.07
C PRO A 72 -20.28 -29.58 -13.46
N ASP A 73 -21.50 -29.99 -13.79
CA ASP A 73 -22.16 -29.66 -15.06
C ASP A 73 -22.59 -28.18 -15.17
N ASP A 74 -22.87 -27.52 -14.05
CA ASP A 74 -23.21 -26.09 -14.02
C ASP A 74 -21.99 -25.21 -14.31
N THR A 75 -20.77 -25.71 -14.02
CA THR A 75 -19.52 -24.99 -14.26
C THR A 75 -19.05 -25.01 -15.72
N LYS A 76 -19.76 -25.70 -16.61
CA LYS A 76 -19.42 -25.83 -18.04
C LYS A 76 -19.92 -24.68 -18.91
N SER A 77 -20.96 -23.96 -18.48
CA SER A 77 -21.60 -22.90 -19.28
C SER A 77 -21.89 -21.66 -18.43
N TYR A 78 -21.52 -20.50 -18.96
CA TYR A 78 -21.71 -19.19 -18.34
C TYR A 78 -23.17 -18.93 -17.93
N ASP A 79 -24.12 -19.09 -18.86
CA ASP A 79 -25.54 -18.79 -18.62
C ASP A 79 -26.17 -19.71 -17.57
N ARG A 80 -25.71 -20.97 -17.51
CA ARG A 80 -26.20 -21.95 -16.53
C ARG A 80 -25.70 -21.63 -15.14
N LEU A 81 -24.41 -21.28 -15.01
CA LEU A 81 -23.85 -20.85 -13.73
C LEU A 81 -24.51 -19.56 -13.26
N PHE A 82 -24.74 -18.58 -14.14
CA PHE A 82 -25.42 -17.34 -13.77
C PHE A 82 -26.83 -17.60 -13.24
N LYS A 83 -27.60 -18.44 -13.94
CA LYS A 83 -28.95 -18.84 -13.50
C LYS A 83 -28.90 -19.59 -12.17
N ALA A 84 -27.98 -20.55 -12.02
CA ALA A 84 -27.82 -21.31 -10.78
C ALA A 84 -27.40 -20.43 -9.60
N VAL A 85 -26.46 -19.50 -9.80
CA VAL A 85 -26.03 -18.55 -8.77
C VAL A 85 -27.17 -17.60 -8.41
N ASN A 86 -27.91 -17.09 -9.40
CA ASN A 86 -29.04 -16.20 -9.14
C ASN A 86 -30.19 -16.93 -8.44
N GLU A 87 -30.47 -18.17 -8.84
CA GLU A 87 -31.50 -18.99 -8.20
C GLU A 87 -31.07 -19.32 -6.76
N LYS A 88 -29.83 -19.76 -6.52
CA LYS A 88 -29.41 -20.18 -5.18
C LYS A 88 -29.13 -19.02 -4.23
N LEU A 89 -28.56 -17.90 -4.70
CA LEU A 89 -28.24 -16.74 -3.84
C LEU A 89 -29.37 -15.70 -3.78
N PHE A 90 -30.11 -15.49 -4.86
CA PHE A 90 -31.10 -14.40 -4.95
C PHE A 90 -32.55 -14.85 -4.77
N SER A 91 -32.95 -16.05 -5.20
CA SER A 91 -34.35 -16.48 -4.99
C SER A 91 -34.69 -16.66 -3.50
N GLN A 92 -33.70 -17.07 -2.68
CA GLN A 92 -33.86 -17.20 -1.23
C GLN A 92 -33.90 -15.84 -0.50
N THR A 93 -33.44 -14.76 -1.14
CA THR A 93 -33.45 -13.41 -0.56
C THR A 93 -34.67 -12.58 -0.96
N VAL A 94 -35.39 -12.96 -2.02
CA VAL A 94 -36.56 -12.24 -2.55
C VAL A 94 -37.91 -12.87 -2.11
N GLY A 95 -37.90 -14.07 -1.49
CA GLY A 95 -39.11 -14.73 -0.97
C GLY A 95 -39.62 -14.21 0.40
N ASP A 96 -40.74 -14.77 0.87
CA ASP A 96 -41.47 -14.34 2.08
C ASP A 96 -40.66 -14.45 3.41
N ASN A 97 -39.52 -15.15 3.39
CA ASN A 97 -38.54 -15.20 4.48
C ASN A 97 -37.15 -14.84 3.95
N PRO A 98 -36.74 -13.56 3.96
CA PRO A 98 -35.43 -13.16 3.47
C PRO A 98 -34.32 -13.68 4.39
N THR A 99 -33.72 -14.80 4.00
CA THR A 99 -32.55 -15.37 4.67
C THR A 99 -31.29 -14.78 4.06
N VAL A 100 -30.46 -14.13 4.89
CA VAL A 100 -29.17 -13.58 4.46
C VAL A 100 -28.23 -14.74 4.05
N PRO A 101 -27.66 -14.73 2.82
CA PRO A 101 -26.77 -15.79 2.36
C PRO A 101 -25.56 -15.95 3.28
N ARG A 102 -25.19 -17.20 3.58
CA ARG A 102 -24.02 -17.47 4.43
C ARG A 102 -22.74 -17.12 3.67
N GLU A 103 -21.72 -16.66 4.39
CA GLU A 103 -20.40 -16.37 3.81
C GLU A 103 -19.83 -17.56 3.03
N THR A 104 -20.09 -18.78 3.49
CA THR A 104 -19.65 -20.03 2.84
C THR A 104 -20.26 -20.23 1.46
N GLU A 105 -21.53 -19.86 1.26
CA GLU A 105 -22.22 -20.00 -0.03
C GLU A 105 -21.65 -19.03 -1.06
N VAL A 106 -21.36 -17.80 -0.62
CA VAL A 106 -20.72 -16.76 -1.45
C VAL A 106 -19.30 -17.20 -1.84
N VAL A 107 -18.52 -17.72 -0.90
CA VAL A 107 -17.17 -18.24 -1.19
C VAL A 107 -17.23 -19.43 -2.15
N LEU A 108 -18.20 -20.33 -2.00
CA LEU A 108 -18.39 -21.46 -2.92
C LEU A 108 -18.78 -20.99 -4.33
N ALA A 109 -19.59 -19.94 -4.45
CA ALA A 109 -19.92 -19.32 -5.74
C ALA A 109 -18.67 -18.74 -6.42
N PHE A 110 -17.83 -18.00 -5.69
CA PHE A 110 -16.57 -17.49 -6.23
C PHE A 110 -15.60 -18.61 -6.64
N LYS A 111 -15.54 -19.72 -5.90
CA LYS A 111 -14.76 -20.89 -6.30
C LYS A 111 -15.31 -21.57 -7.55
N ALA A 112 -16.63 -21.63 -7.72
CA ALA A 112 -17.25 -22.13 -8.94
C ALA A 112 -16.89 -21.24 -10.15
N LEU A 113 -16.92 -19.92 -9.97
CA LEU A 113 -16.47 -18.95 -10.98
C LEU A 113 -14.98 -19.10 -11.31
N GLN A 114 -14.11 -19.32 -10.31
CA GLN A 114 -12.68 -19.57 -10.53
C GLN A 114 -12.45 -20.84 -11.35
N ARG A 115 -13.20 -21.92 -11.09
CA ARG A 115 -13.12 -23.16 -11.89
C ARG A 115 -13.55 -22.93 -13.32
N LEU A 116 -14.62 -22.16 -13.53
CA LEU A 116 -15.05 -21.77 -14.87
C LEU A 116 -13.97 -20.93 -15.56
N ALA A 117 -13.41 -19.92 -14.88
CA ALA A 117 -12.34 -19.09 -15.42
C ALA A 117 -11.08 -19.89 -15.79
N ALA A 118 -10.74 -20.93 -15.02
CA ALA A 118 -9.64 -21.83 -15.35
C ALA A 118 -9.93 -22.69 -16.60
N ASN A 119 -11.18 -23.06 -16.82
CA ASN A 119 -11.64 -23.80 -18.01
C ASN A 119 -11.95 -22.89 -19.20
N TYR A 120 -12.02 -21.59 -18.98
CA TYR A 120 -12.30 -20.60 -20.01
C TYR A 120 -11.04 -20.42 -20.87
N SER A 121 -10.92 -21.22 -21.93
CA SER A 121 -10.00 -20.89 -23.02
C SER A 121 -10.53 -19.62 -23.67
N ALA A 122 -9.80 -18.51 -23.54
CA ALA A 122 -10.16 -17.25 -24.17
C ALA A 122 -10.63 -17.55 -25.60
N PRO A 123 -11.83 -17.09 -26.02
CA PRO A 123 -12.22 -17.24 -27.41
C PRO A 123 -11.10 -16.60 -28.23
N ARG A 124 -10.31 -17.45 -28.91
CA ARG A 124 -9.35 -17.02 -29.92
C ARG A 124 -10.08 -15.94 -30.70
N PRO A 125 -9.55 -14.71 -30.79
CA PRO A 125 -10.23 -13.66 -31.54
C PRO A 125 -10.58 -14.32 -32.87
N GLN A 126 -11.87 -14.55 -33.07
CA GLN A 126 -12.33 -15.17 -34.28
C GLN A 126 -11.88 -14.17 -35.32
N ALA A 127 -10.81 -14.52 -36.04
CA ALA A 127 -10.41 -13.83 -37.24
C ALA A 127 -11.72 -13.57 -37.95
N ALA A 128 -12.09 -12.29 -38.00
CA ALA A 128 -13.42 -11.87 -38.42
C ALA A 128 -13.74 -12.74 -39.62
N LYS A 129 -14.82 -13.53 -39.54
CA LYS A 129 -15.36 -14.14 -40.75
C LYS A 129 -15.59 -12.94 -41.64
N VAL A 130 -14.69 -12.77 -42.61
CA VAL A 130 -14.79 -11.77 -43.66
C VAL A 130 -16.09 -12.12 -44.34
N SER A 131 -17.17 -11.48 -43.90
CA SER A 131 -18.39 -11.39 -44.66
C SER A 131 -17.93 -10.75 -45.96
N LYS A 132 -17.90 -11.56 -47.02
CA LYS A 132 -17.51 -11.21 -48.39
C LYS A 132 -17.75 -9.71 -48.63
N ALA A 133 -16.68 -8.94 -48.51
CA ALA A 133 -16.71 -7.53 -48.82
C ALA A 133 -16.84 -7.43 -50.34
N ASN A 134 -17.81 -6.62 -50.76
CA ASN A 134 -18.07 -6.30 -52.15
C ASN A 134 -16.76 -5.89 -52.87
N PRO A 135 -16.52 -6.32 -54.12
CA PRO A 135 -15.27 -6.10 -54.85
C PRO A 135 -14.97 -4.62 -55.21
N ASN A 136 -15.82 -3.67 -54.81
CA ASN A 136 -15.78 -2.29 -55.32
C ASN A 136 -14.95 -1.30 -54.47
N LEU A 137 -14.17 -1.77 -53.48
CA LEU A 137 -13.29 -0.88 -52.70
C LEU A 137 -11.96 -0.59 -53.42
N ASN A 138 -11.52 -1.50 -54.29
CA ASN A 138 -10.28 -1.32 -55.05
C ASN A 138 -10.42 -0.28 -56.18
N ASP A 139 -11.65 -0.05 -56.66
CA ASP A 139 -11.93 0.94 -57.69
C ASP A 139 -11.85 2.38 -57.17
N ALA A 140 -12.09 2.61 -55.87
CA ALA A 140 -11.99 3.92 -55.24
C ALA A 140 -10.53 4.37 -55.03
N ILE A 141 -9.61 3.42 -54.86
CA ILE A 141 -8.17 3.70 -54.75
C ILE A 141 -7.54 3.88 -56.15
N LEU A 142 -8.07 3.21 -57.17
CA LEU A 142 -7.65 3.40 -58.56
C LEU A 142 -8.19 4.70 -59.19
N SER A 143 -9.34 5.22 -58.74
CA SER A 143 -9.88 6.51 -59.24
C SER A 143 -9.12 7.75 -58.75
N LEU A 144 -8.18 7.60 -57.81
CA LEU A 144 -7.24 8.67 -57.42
C LEU A 144 -5.95 8.66 -58.24
N ALA A 145 -5.72 7.63 -59.06
CA ALA A 145 -4.51 7.45 -59.84
C ALA A 145 -4.78 7.62 -61.35
N GLY A 146 -4.96 8.87 -61.79
CA GLY A 146 -4.58 9.30 -63.13
C GLY A 146 -5.69 9.74 -64.08
N SER A 147 -5.68 11.03 -64.44
CA SER A 147 -5.81 11.44 -65.85
C SER A 147 -5.04 12.77 -66.08
N PRO A 148 -4.37 12.96 -67.23
CA PRO A 148 -3.38 14.01 -67.46
C PRO A 148 -3.95 15.25 -68.19
N GLY A 149 -3.33 16.40 -67.98
CA GLY A 149 -3.57 17.65 -68.74
C GLY A 149 -2.92 18.85 -68.02
N ALA A 150 -1.63 19.10 -68.27
CA ALA A 150 -1.15 20.17 -69.17
C ALA A 150 -0.95 21.53 -68.46
N ASN A 151 0.26 21.80 -67.96
CA ASN A 151 1.18 22.83 -68.47
C ASN A 151 2.22 23.32 -67.44
N THR A 152 3.42 23.63 -67.97
CA THR A 152 4.58 24.37 -67.40
C THR A 152 5.60 23.64 -66.49
N THR A 153 6.54 22.95 -67.17
CA THR A 153 8.03 23.05 -67.14
C THR A 153 8.88 23.16 -65.84
N PRO A 154 10.17 22.70 -65.86
CA PRO A 154 10.82 22.01 -64.74
C PRO A 154 12.14 22.64 -64.21
N GLY A 155 12.58 22.22 -63.01
CA GLY A 155 13.94 22.44 -62.46
C GLY A 155 14.11 21.86 -61.03
N PRO A 156 15.33 21.45 -60.59
CA PRO A 156 15.56 20.08 -60.09
C PRO A 156 16.01 19.92 -58.61
N ASN A 157 15.75 18.72 -58.06
CA ASN A 157 16.46 17.93 -57.02
C ASN A 157 17.12 18.59 -55.79
N LYS A 158 16.71 18.17 -54.58
CA LYS A 158 17.54 17.30 -53.71
C LYS A 158 16.82 16.81 -52.44
N ASP A 159 17.18 15.60 -52.06
CA ASP A 159 16.66 14.73 -50.99
C ASP A 159 16.81 15.28 -49.55
N LEU A 160 15.81 15.02 -48.71
CA LEU A 160 15.93 14.92 -47.24
C LEU A 160 14.88 13.95 -46.64
N PRO A 161 15.18 13.24 -45.53
CA PRO A 161 14.37 12.13 -45.01
C PRO A 161 13.17 12.60 -44.15
N PRO A 162 12.10 11.78 -44.01
CA PRO A 162 10.86 12.21 -43.35
C PRO A 162 10.95 12.21 -41.81
N GLU A 163 10.46 13.29 -41.22
CA GLU A 163 10.20 13.47 -39.78
C GLU A 163 9.11 12.50 -39.25
N PRO A 164 9.16 12.09 -37.97
CA PRO A 164 8.18 11.21 -37.38
C PRO A 164 6.82 11.91 -37.22
N VAL A 165 5.79 11.28 -37.79
CA VAL A 165 4.37 11.68 -37.69
C VAL A 165 3.96 11.84 -36.22
N SER A 166 3.65 13.08 -35.84
CA SER A 166 3.03 13.41 -34.55
C SER A 166 1.60 12.87 -34.51
N GLN A 167 1.32 11.99 -33.55
CA GLN A 167 -0.02 11.47 -33.29
C GLN A 167 -0.92 12.59 -32.78
N SER A 168 -2.12 12.72 -33.35
CA SER A 168 -3.14 13.70 -32.93
C SER A 168 -3.65 13.42 -31.51
N PRO A 169 -3.97 14.46 -30.71
CA PRO A 169 -4.49 14.30 -29.34
C PRO A 169 -5.77 13.45 -29.28
N ASP A 170 -6.60 13.49 -30.32
CA ASP A 170 -7.88 12.77 -30.38
C ASP A 170 -7.71 11.24 -30.45
N THR A 171 -6.60 10.75 -31.03
CA THR A 171 -6.28 9.31 -31.06
C THR A 171 -5.79 8.78 -29.71
N VAL A 172 -5.14 9.63 -28.91
CA VAL A 172 -4.66 9.28 -27.56
C VAL A 172 -5.81 9.30 -26.55
N GLU A 173 -6.76 10.23 -26.70
CA GLU A 173 -7.97 10.27 -25.88
C GLU A 173 -8.92 9.10 -26.21
N ALA A 174 -9.10 8.77 -27.49
CA ALA A 174 -9.86 7.58 -27.90
C ALA A 174 -9.22 6.27 -27.42
N GLU A 175 -7.89 6.15 -27.42
CA GLU A 175 -7.19 4.99 -26.85
C GLU A 175 -7.31 4.94 -25.32
N LYS A 176 -7.31 6.09 -24.65
CA LYS A 176 -7.50 6.21 -23.20
C LYS A 176 -8.93 5.84 -22.80
N GLU A 177 -9.93 6.26 -23.56
CA GLU A 177 -11.34 5.88 -23.37
C GLU A 177 -11.59 4.41 -23.73
N ALA A 178 -10.95 3.86 -24.77
CA ALA A 178 -11.01 2.44 -25.10
C ALA A 178 -10.33 1.55 -24.05
N ARG A 179 -9.28 2.05 -23.37
CA ARG A 179 -8.64 1.37 -22.23
C ARG A 179 -9.41 1.54 -20.92
N LEU A 180 -10.13 2.65 -20.74
CA LEU A 180 -11.05 2.85 -19.60
C LEU A 180 -12.31 1.98 -19.73
N ASN A 181 -12.75 1.75 -20.97
CA ASN A 181 -13.92 0.96 -21.35
C ASN A 181 -13.54 -0.39 -21.98
N ALA A 182 -12.41 -0.99 -21.56
CA ALA A 182 -12.10 -2.36 -21.95
C ALA A 182 -13.29 -3.25 -21.59
N PRO A 183 -13.80 -4.11 -22.51
CA PRO A 183 -14.96 -4.93 -22.23
C PRO A 183 -14.70 -5.74 -20.98
N VAL A 184 -15.42 -5.43 -19.90
CA VAL A 184 -15.33 -6.16 -18.65
C VAL A 184 -15.62 -7.61 -19.00
N HIS A 185 -14.68 -8.51 -18.73
CA HIS A 185 -14.90 -9.91 -18.99
C HIS A 185 -16.20 -10.33 -18.29
N PRO A 186 -17.13 -11.01 -18.98
CA PRO A 186 -18.48 -11.23 -18.48
C PRO A 186 -18.51 -11.97 -17.13
N LEU A 187 -17.46 -12.73 -16.84
CA LEU A 187 -17.21 -13.37 -15.53
C LEU A 187 -16.91 -12.37 -14.41
N MET A 188 -16.11 -11.35 -14.67
CA MET A 188 -15.82 -10.28 -13.70
C MET A 188 -17.02 -9.37 -13.50
N ASP A 189 -17.81 -9.15 -14.55
CA ASP A 189 -19.06 -8.41 -14.44
C ASP A 189 -20.08 -9.15 -13.55
N MET A 190 -20.26 -10.47 -13.73
CA MET A 190 -21.06 -11.28 -12.80
C MET A 190 -20.53 -11.23 -11.37
N ALA A 191 -19.22 -11.43 -11.19
CA ALA A 191 -18.57 -11.37 -9.89
C ALA A 191 -18.82 -10.01 -9.21
N TYR A 192 -18.81 -8.93 -9.99
CA TYR A 192 -19.08 -7.58 -9.53
C TYR A 192 -20.56 -7.37 -9.19
N HIS A 193 -21.50 -7.88 -10.00
CA HIS A 193 -22.94 -7.86 -9.72
C HIS A 193 -23.29 -8.59 -8.41
N ILE A 194 -22.68 -9.76 -8.18
CA ILE A 194 -22.80 -10.49 -6.90
C ILE A 194 -22.26 -9.64 -5.76
N ALA A 195 -21.12 -8.98 -5.95
CA ALA A 195 -20.50 -8.17 -4.91
C ALA A 195 -21.25 -6.86 -4.61
N ILE A 196 -22.01 -6.29 -5.55
CA ILE A 196 -22.81 -5.07 -5.31
C ILE A 196 -24.05 -5.36 -4.45
N HIS A 197 -24.63 -6.57 -4.57
CA HIS A 197 -25.93 -6.89 -3.97
C HIS A 197 -26.00 -6.57 -2.45
N PRO A 198 -27.06 -5.89 -1.96
CA PRO A 198 -27.10 -5.34 -0.59
C PRO A 198 -27.13 -6.40 0.52
N TYR A 199 -27.62 -7.60 0.22
CA TYR A 199 -27.70 -8.71 1.18
C TYR A 199 -26.39 -9.51 1.32
N ILE A 200 -25.39 -9.23 0.47
CA ILE A 200 -24.12 -9.97 0.49
C ILE A 200 -23.10 -9.22 1.35
N PHE A 201 -22.64 -9.83 2.44
CA PHE A 201 -21.55 -9.26 3.22
C PHE A 201 -20.19 -9.58 2.57
N ILE A 202 -19.38 -8.56 2.28
CA ILE A 202 -18.02 -8.77 1.76
C ILE A 202 -17.09 -9.00 2.94
N SER A 203 -16.82 -10.26 3.22
CA SER A 203 -15.78 -10.68 4.15
C SER A 203 -14.39 -10.55 3.52
N PRO A 204 -13.30 -10.38 4.32
CA PRO A 204 -11.93 -10.46 3.83
C PRO A 204 -11.66 -11.73 2.99
N LYS A 205 -12.28 -12.86 3.34
CA LYS A 205 -12.13 -14.12 2.58
C LYS A 205 -12.75 -14.00 1.19
N VAL A 206 -13.96 -13.45 1.11
CA VAL A 206 -14.65 -13.19 -0.16
C VAL A 206 -13.81 -12.26 -1.05
N LEU A 207 -13.24 -11.20 -0.45
CA LEU A 207 -12.35 -10.29 -1.17
C LEU A 207 -11.11 -10.99 -1.72
N THR A 208 -10.50 -11.89 -0.95
CA THR A 208 -9.34 -12.67 -1.44
C THR A 208 -9.70 -13.57 -2.61
N GLU A 209 -10.86 -14.21 -2.59
CA GLU A 209 -11.30 -15.07 -3.70
C GLU A 209 -11.67 -14.26 -4.95
N TYR A 210 -12.20 -13.04 -4.77
CA TYR A 210 -12.43 -12.10 -5.86
C TYR A 210 -11.11 -11.68 -6.54
N VAL A 211 -10.10 -11.31 -5.75
CA VAL A 211 -8.77 -10.94 -6.29
C VAL A 211 -8.10 -12.12 -6.99
N LYS A 212 -8.22 -13.34 -6.46
CA LYS A 212 -7.72 -14.54 -7.15
C LYS A 212 -8.43 -14.77 -8.48
N LEU A 213 -9.75 -14.58 -8.54
CA LEU A 213 -10.49 -14.65 -9.79
C LEU A 213 -9.97 -13.62 -10.81
N ALA A 214 -9.77 -12.37 -10.38
CA ALA A 214 -9.15 -11.33 -11.20
C ALA A 214 -7.75 -11.72 -11.68
N SER A 215 -6.96 -12.42 -10.85
CA SER A 215 -5.62 -12.88 -11.20
C SER A 215 -5.60 -13.97 -12.27
N ILE A 216 -6.58 -14.89 -12.25
CA ILE A 216 -6.74 -15.93 -13.29
C ILE A 216 -7.09 -15.26 -14.63
N LEU A 217 -7.95 -14.25 -14.59
CA LEU A 217 -8.46 -13.58 -15.78
C LEU A 217 -7.53 -12.51 -16.34
N LYS A 218 -6.62 -11.99 -15.50
CA LYS A 218 -5.70 -10.88 -15.80
C LYS A 218 -6.38 -9.54 -16.05
N ASP A 219 -7.61 -9.37 -15.55
CA ASP A 219 -8.39 -8.13 -15.72
C ASP A 219 -8.47 -7.34 -14.40
N PRO A 220 -7.91 -6.12 -14.32
CA PRO A 220 -7.90 -5.32 -13.11
C PRO A 220 -9.05 -4.29 -13.02
N SER A 221 -9.89 -4.15 -14.04
CA SER A 221 -10.82 -3.02 -14.23
C SER A 221 -11.76 -2.77 -13.04
N THR A 222 -12.25 -3.84 -12.39
CA THR A 222 -13.20 -3.74 -11.28
C THR A 222 -12.54 -3.71 -9.89
N LEU A 223 -11.21 -3.91 -9.80
CA LEU A 223 -10.47 -4.03 -8.52
C LEU A 223 -10.52 -2.75 -7.66
N PRO A 224 -10.30 -1.54 -8.20
CA PRO A 224 -10.42 -0.32 -7.40
C PRO A 224 -11.84 -0.12 -6.86
N SER A 225 -12.84 -0.45 -7.67
CA SER A 225 -14.26 -0.28 -7.31
C SER A 225 -14.66 -1.21 -6.16
N ILE A 226 -14.28 -2.49 -6.22
CA ILE A 226 -14.58 -3.45 -5.16
C ILE A 226 -13.87 -3.10 -3.84
N PHE A 227 -12.67 -2.50 -3.89
CA PHE A 227 -11.96 -2.05 -2.67
C PHE A 227 -12.67 -0.87 -2.01
N LYS A 228 -13.15 0.10 -2.80
CA LYS A 228 -14.00 1.19 -2.29
C LYS A 228 -15.32 0.66 -1.72
N LEU A 229 -15.90 -0.34 -2.38
CA LEU A 229 -17.15 -0.96 -1.96
C LEU A 229 -16.96 -1.73 -0.65
N TYR A 230 -15.89 -2.52 -0.50
CA TYR A 230 -15.55 -3.23 0.74
C TYR A 230 -15.50 -2.31 1.97
N ALA A 231 -14.95 -1.09 1.82
CA ALA A 231 -14.89 -0.14 2.92
C ALA A 231 -16.24 0.51 3.27
N ASN A 232 -17.09 0.73 2.26
CA ASN A 232 -18.30 1.57 2.38
C ASN A 232 -19.63 0.80 2.34
N LYS A 233 -19.61 -0.52 2.08
CA LYS A 233 -20.82 -1.29 1.77
C LYS A 233 -21.82 -1.32 2.94
N PRO A 234 -23.03 -0.75 2.79
CA PRO A 234 -24.08 -0.94 3.78
C PRO A 234 -24.48 -2.42 3.80
N THR A 235 -24.50 -3.03 4.99
CA THR A 235 -24.86 -4.44 5.15
C THR A 235 -26.20 -4.54 5.88
N ILE A 236 -27.10 -5.35 5.32
CA ILE A 236 -28.37 -5.72 5.94
C ILE A 236 -28.17 -7.08 6.61
N TYR A 237 -28.06 -7.10 7.94
CA TYR A 237 -27.96 -8.33 8.71
C TYR A 237 -29.33 -8.95 8.99
N ASP A 238 -30.33 -8.09 9.20
CA ASP A 238 -31.72 -8.48 9.38
C ASP A 238 -32.57 -7.69 8.38
N PRO A 239 -33.48 -8.34 7.64
CA PRO A 239 -34.40 -7.69 6.70
C PRO A 239 -35.33 -6.67 7.38
N SER A 240 -35.54 -6.81 8.69
CA SER A 240 -36.39 -5.95 9.53
C SER A 240 -35.67 -4.72 10.07
N LYS A 241 -34.34 -4.66 9.96
CA LYS A 241 -33.52 -3.54 10.45
C LYS A 241 -33.02 -2.68 9.28
N PRO A 242 -32.92 -1.36 9.48
CA PRO A 242 -32.36 -0.49 8.46
C PRO A 242 -30.89 -0.87 8.17
N PRO A 243 -30.42 -0.68 6.93
CA PRO A 243 -29.05 -0.99 6.54
C PRO A 243 -28.05 -0.22 7.41
N SER A 244 -27.12 -0.93 8.03
CA SER A 244 -26.08 -0.30 8.84
C SER A 244 -24.91 0.10 7.95
N LYS A 245 -24.59 1.40 7.90
CA LYS A 245 -23.44 1.92 7.16
C LYS A 245 -22.15 1.63 7.95
N PRO A 246 -21.22 0.83 7.41
CA PRO A 246 -19.97 0.57 8.10
C PRO A 246 -19.11 1.82 8.19
N ASN A 247 -18.27 1.88 9.21
CA ASN A 247 -17.26 2.94 9.30
C ASN A 247 -16.06 2.56 8.40
N PRO A 248 -15.80 3.32 7.31
CA PRO A 248 -14.71 3.02 6.39
C PRO A 248 -13.33 3.15 7.04
N ASN A 249 -13.24 3.85 8.18
CA ASN A 249 -12.01 4.03 8.93
C ASN A 249 -11.81 2.95 10.01
N ALA A 250 -12.67 1.94 10.11
CA ALA A 250 -12.52 0.89 11.12
C ALA A 250 -11.37 -0.07 10.76
N ALA A 251 -10.57 -0.47 11.75
CA ALA A 251 -9.47 -1.43 11.56
C ALA A 251 -9.94 -2.82 11.09
N LYS A 252 -11.22 -3.15 11.29
CA LYS A 252 -11.82 -4.40 10.80
C LYS A 252 -12.00 -4.42 9.28
N ASN A 253 -12.14 -3.25 8.67
CA ASN A 253 -12.36 -3.08 7.22
C ASN A 253 -11.04 -2.82 6.48
N SER A 254 -9.90 -3.09 7.11
CA SER A 254 -8.61 -3.00 6.43
C SER A 254 -8.45 -4.15 5.43
N ILE A 255 -7.92 -3.84 4.25
CA ILE A 255 -7.55 -4.85 3.26
C ILE A 255 -6.22 -5.48 3.69
N SER A 256 -6.10 -6.80 3.56
CA SER A 256 -4.85 -7.49 3.91
C SER A 256 -3.74 -7.13 2.92
N PHE A 257 -2.50 -7.07 3.42
CA PHE A 257 -1.36 -6.75 2.57
C PHE A 257 -1.13 -7.76 1.44
N GLN A 258 -1.35 -9.04 1.72
CA GLN A 258 -1.18 -10.09 0.72
C GLN A 258 -2.20 -9.93 -0.42
N THR A 259 -3.46 -9.64 -0.08
CA THR A 259 -4.54 -9.39 -1.04
C THR A 259 -4.25 -8.16 -1.90
N ALA A 260 -3.75 -7.08 -1.30
CA ALA A 260 -3.39 -5.87 -2.05
C ALA A 260 -2.20 -6.12 -3.01
N LYS A 261 -1.21 -6.90 -2.58
CA LYS A 261 -0.07 -7.30 -3.41
C LYS A 261 -0.48 -8.17 -4.59
N GLU A 262 -1.37 -9.14 -4.38
CA GLU A 262 -1.92 -9.97 -5.47
C GLU A 262 -2.72 -9.12 -6.46
N ALA A 263 -3.60 -8.24 -5.98
CA ALA A 263 -4.38 -7.33 -6.82
C ALA A 263 -3.47 -6.39 -7.64
N LEU A 264 -2.40 -5.88 -7.03
CA LEU A 264 -1.41 -5.07 -7.72
C LEU A 264 -0.70 -5.84 -8.83
N GLN A 265 -0.38 -7.11 -8.60
CA GLN A 265 0.25 -7.98 -9.60
C GLN A 265 -0.68 -8.19 -10.81
N VAL A 266 -2.00 -8.26 -10.61
CA VAL A 266 -2.98 -8.30 -11.71
C VAL A 266 -2.93 -7.01 -12.54
N ALA A 267 -2.91 -5.85 -11.89
CA ALA A 267 -2.83 -4.57 -12.57
C ALA A 267 -1.51 -4.36 -13.33
N ILE A 268 -0.40 -4.83 -12.75
CA ILE A 268 0.91 -4.87 -13.41
C ILE A 268 0.86 -5.77 -14.65
N ALA A 269 0.25 -6.95 -14.56
CA ALA A 269 0.15 -7.89 -15.68
C ALA A 269 -0.68 -7.30 -16.84
N ALA A 270 -1.72 -6.54 -16.51
CA ALA A 270 -2.56 -5.82 -17.47
C ALA A 270 -1.93 -4.51 -17.99
N LYS A 271 -0.76 -4.11 -17.48
CA LYS A 271 -0.03 -2.88 -17.84
C LYS A 271 -0.90 -1.61 -17.75
N ASN A 272 -1.77 -1.54 -16.75
CA ASN A 272 -2.60 -0.35 -16.51
C ASN A 272 -2.13 0.35 -15.22
N MET A 273 -1.33 1.41 -15.37
CA MET A 273 -0.74 2.12 -14.25
C MET A 273 -1.75 2.88 -13.38
N PRO A 274 -2.71 3.67 -13.93
CA PRO A 274 -3.64 4.40 -13.09
C PRO A 274 -4.48 3.47 -12.20
N MET A 275 -4.88 2.29 -12.71
CA MET A 275 -5.58 1.29 -11.89
C MET A 275 -4.69 0.71 -10.78
N ALA A 276 -3.39 0.51 -11.04
CA ALA A 276 -2.43 0.07 -10.02
C ALA A 276 -2.27 1.10 -8.89
N LEU A 277 -2.21 2.39 -9.23
CA LEU A 277 -2.13 3.47 -8.24
C LEU A 277 -3.44 3.59 -7.43
N ASP A 278 -4.59 3.47 -8.08
CA ASP A 278 -5.89 3.45 -7.42
C ASP A 278 -6.03 2.25 -6.46
N ILE A 279 -5.50 1.08 -6.82
CA ILE A 279 -5.44 -0.09 -5.93
C ILE A 279 -4.64 0.24 -4.66
N ILE A 280 -3.49 0.89 -4.79
CA ILE A 280 -2.65 1.30 -3.65
C ILE A 280 -3.40 2.32 -2.78
N ASP A 281 -4.09 3.28 -3.41
CA ASP A 281 -4.84 4.31 -2.69
C ASP A 281 -6.02 3.73 -1.91
N ASN A 282 -6.77 2.79 -2.49
CA ASN A 282 -7.91 2.19 -1.82
C ASN A 282 -7.54 1.08 -0.82
N SER A 283 -6.27 0.65 -0.75
CA SER A 283 -5.78 -0.37 0.18
C SER A 283 -4.91 0.21 1.29
N MET A 284 -3.66 0.54 0.99
CA MET A 284 -2.64 0.91 1.97
C MET A 284 -2.72 2.34 2.44
N SER A 285 -3.20 3.26 1.59
CA SER A 285 -3.32 4.67 1.96
C SER A 285 -4.52 4.96 2.88
N THR A 286 -5.34 3.95 3.18
CA THR A 286 -6.54 4.09 3.98
C THR A 286 -6.24 4.21 5.47
N THR A 287 -7.02 5.03 6.19
CA THR A 287 -6.89 5.14 7.65
C THR A 287 -7.24 3.83 8.38
N ALA A 288 -8.07 2.98 7.75
CA ALA A 288 -8.37 1.64 8.23
C ALA A 288 -7.10 0.78 8.32
N TRP A 289 -6.25 0.81 7.29
CA TRP A 289 -4.97 0.11 7.30
C TRP A 289 -4.04 0.63 8.40
N CYS A 290 -3.89 1.95 8.55
CA CYS A 290 -3.05 2.52 9.60
C CYS A 290 -3.50 2.07 11.01
N ARG A 291 -4.81 2.04 11.26
CA ARG A 291 -5.36 1.55 12.53
C ARG A 291 -5.15 0.05 12.69
N HIS A 292 -5.37 -0.75 11.65
CA HIS A 292 -5.10 -2.18 11.67
C HIS A 292 -3.63 -2.46 12.01
N LYS A 293 -2.70 -1.73 11.39
CA LYS A 293 -1.26 -1.81 11.67
C LYS A 293 -0.95 -1.44 13.12
N LEU A 294 -1.61 -0.42 13.67
CA LEU A 294 -1.49 -0.05 15.08
C LEU A 294 -1.91 -1.20 16.01
N TYR A 295 -3.08 -1.80 15.76
CA TYR A 295 -3.62 -2.90 16.57
C TYR A 295 -2.81 -4.19 16.47
N THR A 296 -2.30 -4.51 15.28
CA THR A 296 -1.63 -5.79 15.00
C THR A 296 -0.12 -5.77 15.23
N LYS A 297 0.54 -4.61 15.12
CA LYS A 297 1.99 -4.50 15.27
C LYS A 297 2.39 -3.73 16.52
N LEU A 298 1.82 -2.53 16.73
CA LEU A 298 2.28 -1.66 17.82
C LEU A 298 1.78 -2.13 19.19
N ILE A 299 0.50 -2.46 19.31
CA ILE A 299 -0.07 -2.90 20.60
C ILE A 299 0.60 -4.16 21.14
N PRO A 300 0.76 -5.26 20.38
CA PRO A 300 1.42 -6.45 20.91
C PRO A 300 2.88 -6.15 21.27
N PHE A 301 3.60 -5.42 20.43
CA PHE A 301 4.99 -5.02 20.73
C PHE A 301 5.08 -4.18 22.01
N GLY A 302 4.23 -3.16 22.15
CA GLY A 302 4.16 -2.30 23.32
C GLY A 302 3.77 -3.07 24.59
N SER A 303 2.89 -4.07 24.47
CA SER A 303 2.50 -4.91 25.59
C SER A 303 3.65 -5.79 26.10
N VAL A 304 4.46 -6.35 25.19
CA VAL A 304 5.64 -7.13 25.54
C VAL A 304 6.69 -6.25 26.20
N VAL A 305 7.01 -5.11 25.60
CA VAL A 305 7.96 -4.12 26.14
C VAL A 305 7.52 -3.65 27.53
N GLY A 306 6.23 -3.38 27.72
CA GLY A 306 5.67 -2.95 29.00
C GLY A 306 5.65 -4.03 30.08
N ALA A 307 5.62 -5.32 29.72
CA ALA A 307 5.63 -6.43 30.67
C ALA A 307 7.04 -6.75 31.22
N ILE A 308 8.10 -6.38 30.49
CA ILE A 308 9.49 -6.71 30.85
C ILE A 308 9.90 -6.18 32.24
N PRO A 309 9.61 -4.93 32.66
CA PRO A 309 9.96 -4.45 33.99
C PRO A 309 9.36 -5.29 35.14
N VAL A 310 8.15 -5.82 34.95
CA VAL A 310 7.50 -6.69 35.93
C VAL A 310 8.22 -8.05 36.02
N CYS A 311 8.62 -8.60 34.87
CA CYS A 311 9.42 -9.83 34.81
C CYS A 311 10.80 -9.63 35.45
N LEU A 312 11.47 -8.51 35.18
CA LEU A 312 12.77 -8.18 35.76
C LEU A 312 12.68 -7.97 37.28
N TRP A 313 11.60 -7.38 37.77
CA TRP A 313 11.37 -7.25 39.21
C TRP A 313 11.26 -8.62 39.90
N LYS A 314 10.51 -9.56 39.32
CA LYS A 314 10.42 -10.95 39.82
C LYS A 314 11.74 -11.71 39.71
N LEU A 315 12.48 -11.51 38.62
CA LEU A 315 13.81 -12.11 38.44
C LEU A 315 14.80 -11.60 39.48
N SER A 316 14.71 -10.32 39.84
CA SER A 316 15.56 -9.70 40.86
C SER A 316 15.25 -10.22 42.26
N ASP A 317 13.97 -10.45 42.57
CA ASP A 317 13.55 -11.08 43.84
C ASP A 317 14.06 -12.51 43.98
N TRP A 318 13.99 -13.29 42.90
CA TRP A 318 14.53 -14.66 42.87
C TRP A 318 16.05 -14.69 43.04
N LEU A 319 16.79 -13.77 42.40
CA LEU A 319 18.24 -13.68 42.54
C LEU A 319 18.69 -13.21 43.93
N ALA A 320 17.91 -12.34 44.57
CA ALA A 320 18.21 -11.86 45.92
C ALA A 320 18.20 -12.99 46.97
N GLN A 321 17.48 -14.10 46.73
CA GLN A 321 17.44 -15.26 47.63
C GLN A 321 18.78 -16.00 47.73
N PHE A 322 19.65 -15.89 46.73
CA PHE A 322 20.96 -16.57 46.72
C PHE A 322 22.09 -15.72 47.34
N GLN A 323 21.80 -14.50 47.78
CA GLN A 323 22.79 -13.58 48.35
C GLN A 323 22.64 -13.50 49.88
N GLU A 324 23.60 -14.07 50.62
CA GLU A 324 23.60 -14.04 52.10
C GLU A 324 24.34 -12.82 52.69
N GLN A 325 25.10 -12.10 51.86
CA GLN A 325 25.99 -11.01 52.31
C GLN A 325 25.28 -9.66 52.50
N TRP A 326 24.09 -9.48 51.93
CA TRP A 326 23.35 -8.21 51.92
C TRP A 326 21.93 -8.40 52.42
N LEU A 327 21.34 -7.33 52.97
CA LEU A 327 19.89 -7.27 53.21
C LEU A 327 19.14 -7.50 51.90
N HIS A 328 18.14 -8.39 51.91
CA HIS A 328 17.34 -8.79 50.73
C HIS A 328 16.85 -7.60 49.90
N GLU A 329 16.35 -6.55 50.55
CA GLU A 329 15.86 -5.34 49.88
C GLU A 329 16.95 -4.60 49.09
N LYS A 330 18.18 -4.55 49.63
CA LYS A 330 19.31 -3.89 48.96
C LYS A 330 19.80 -4.72 47.78
N ALA A 331 19.94 -6.03 47.97
CA ALA A 331 20.35 -6.96 46.92
C ALA A 331 19.37 -6.91 45.73
N MET A 332 18.06 -6.96 46.02
CA MET A 332 17.00 -6.86 45.02
C MET A 332 17.05 -5.53 44.25
N ALA A 333 17.22 -4.40 44.95
CA ALA A 333 17.27 -3.09 44.32
C ALA A 333 18.46 -2.96 43.36
N TYR A 334 19.66 -3.39 43.77
CA TYR A 334 20.84 -3.35 42.90
C TYR A 334 20.69 -4.28 41.68
N ALA A 335 20.18 -5.49 41.87
CA ALA A 335 19.92 -6.42 40.77
C ALA A 335 18.92 -5.84 39.75
N PHE A 336 17.81 -5.27 40.26
CA PHE A 336 16.79 -4.65 39.41
C PHE A 336 17.33 -3.47 38.61
N ILE A 337 18.11 -2.58 39.24
CA ILE A 337 18.75 -1.45 38.57
C ILE A 337 19.70 -1.95 37.47
N GLY A 338 20.50 -2.98 37.75
CA GLY A 338 21.39 -3.60 36.77
C GLY A 338 20.64 -4.12 35.54
N PHE A 339 19.59 -4.93 35.76
CA PHE A 339 18.78 -5.47 34.67
C PHE A 339 18.03 -4.41 33.88
N MET A 340 17.43 -3.42 34.55
CA MET A 340 16.73 -2.32 33.88
C MET A 340 17.68 -1.48 33.03
N THR A 341 18.89 -1.21 33.54
CA THR A 341 19.92 -0.47 32.80
C THR A 341 20.32 -1.25 31.54
N TYR A 342 20.59 -2.55 31.68
CA TYR A 342 20.90 -3.40 30.53
C TYR A 342 19.75 -3.41 29.51
N TYR A 343 18.51 -3.56 29.97
CA TYR A 343 17.33 -3.57 29.11
C TYR A 343 17.11 -2.24 28.38
N ILE A 344 17.24 -1.10 29.05
CA ILE A 344 17.08 0.22 28.42
C ILE A 344 18.20 0.46 27.41
N CYS A 345 19.46 0.17 27.76
CA CYS A 345 20.60 0.38 26.88
C CYS A 345 20.53 -0.52 25.64
N THR A 346 20.34 -1.84 25.82
CA THR A 346 20.25 -2.78 24.67
C THR A 346 18.95 -2.64 23.90
N GLY A 347 17.84 -2.41 24.58
CA GLY A 347 16.52 -2.21 23.98
C GLY A 347 16.46 -0.94 23.14
N SER A 348 17.10 0.16 23.57
CA SER A 348 17.18 1.39 22.77
C SER A 348 18.00 1.19 21.50
N LEU A 349 19.15 0.50 21.58
CA LEU A 349 19.94 0.12 20.39
C LEU A 349 19.13 -0.77 19.42
N GLY A 350 18.45 -1.79 19.94
CA GLY A 350 17.58 -2.65 19.13
C GLY A 350 16.43 -1.90 18.48
N MET A 351 15.82 -0.95 19.20
CA MET A 351 14.76 -0.11 18.66
C MET A 351 15.26 0.80 17.53
N ILE A 352 16.45 1.38 17.68
CA ILE A 352 17.09 2.17 16.61
C ILE A 352 17.34 1.27 15.40
N ALA A 353 17.95 0.10 15.60
CA ALA A 353 18.23 -0.84 14.52
C ALA A 353 16.95 -1.24 13.76
N LEU A 354 15.85 -1.55 14.48
CA LEU A 354 14.55 -1.87 13.88
C LEU A 354 13.92 -0.69 13.14
N LEU A 355 14.06 0.54 13.65
CA LEU A 355 13.55 1.75 12.99
C LEU A 355 14.38 2.15 11.77
N THR A 356 15.66 1.77 11.74
CA THR A 356 16.56 2.04 10.61
C THR A 356 16.61 0.91 9.59
N TRP A 357 16.09 -0.27 9.92
CA TRP A 357 16.09 -1.43 9.02
C TRP A 357 15.29 -1.13 7.76
N ASN A 358 15.94 -1.23 6.60
CA ASN A 358 15.44 -0.68 5.33
C ASN A 358 15.67 -1.64 4.14
N ASP A 359 15.15 -2.86 4.23
CA ASP A 359 15.40 -3.94 3.26
C ASP A 359 14.65 -3.81 1.92
N HIS A 360 13.84 -2.78 1.73
CA HIS A 360 12.87 -2.74 0.64
C HIS A 360 12.98 -1.50 -0.24
N MET A 361 14.04 -0.69 -0.11
CA MET A 361 14.30 0.47 -0.97
C MET A 361 15.17 0.06 -2.15
N ILE A 362 14.55 -0.35 -3.26
CA ILE A 362 15.28 -0.63 -4.50
C ILE A 362 15.28 0.62 -5.38
N ARG A 363 14.11 1.26 -5.54
CA ARG A 363 13.91 2.39 -6.45
C ARG A 363 13.25 3.59 -5.81
N VAL A 364 12.33 3.34 -4.87
CA VAL A 364 11.53 4.38 -4.21
C VAL A 364 12.05 4.64 -2.79
N ASN A 365 12.51 5.88 -2.56
CA ASN A 365 13.05 6.36 -1.30
C ASN A 365 12.12 7.41 -0.65
N TRP A 366 12.34 7.66 0.65
CA TRP A 366 11.71 8.79 1.34
C TRP A 366 12.42 10.10 1.03
N ILE A 367 11.67 11.19 0.85
CA ILE A 367 12.23 12.53 0.82
C ILE A 367 12.96 12.80 2.16
N PRO A 368 14.19 13.37 2.13
CA PRO A 368 14.86 13.77 3.36
C PRO A 368 13.99 14.76 4.15
N GLY A 369 13.77 14.48 5.45
CA GLY A 369 12.93 15.28 6.33
C GLY A 369 11.55 14.69 6.65
N VAL A 370 11.13 13.59 6.01
CA VAL A 370 9.93 12.84 6.43
C VAL A 370 10.15 12.19 7.80
N TYR A 371 9.21 12.36 8.74
CA TYR A 371 9.32 11.84 10.10
C TYR A 371 9.30 10.30 10.16
N MET A 372 10.05 9.70 11.08
CA MET A 372 10.13 8.23 11.23
C MET A 372 8.77 7.56 11.43
N ARG A 373 7.86 8.21 12.16
CA ARG A 373 6.49 7.70 12.35
C ARG A 373 5.72 7.60 11.03
N GLU A 374 5.86 8.60 10.17
CA GLU A 374 5.16 8.64 8.88
C GLU A 374 5.73 7.60 7.93
N ARG A 375 7.07 7.46 7.90
CA ARG A 375 7.73 6.38 7.16
C ARG A 375 7.21 5.02 7.59
N TRP A 376 7.11 4.79 8.91
CA TRP A 376 6.60 3.52 9.41
C TRP A 376 5.18 3.23 8.92
N PHE A 377 4.24 4.18 8.98
CA PHE A 377 2.86 3.93 8.51
C PHE A 377 2.77 3.71 6.99
N MET A 378 3.61 4.39 6.23
CA MET A 378 3.58 4.36 4.77
C MET A 378 4.57 3.35 4.15
N GLU A 379 5.24 2.55 4.98
CA GLU A 379 6.25 1.59 4.51
C GLU A 379 5.67 0.54 3.56
N GLU A 380 4.47 0.02 3.84
CA GLU A 380 3.80 -0.93 2.93
C GLU A 380 3.37 -0.27 1.62
N GLN A 381 2.92 0.98 1.68
CA GLN A 381 2.57 1.75 0.49
C GLN A 381 3.81 1.98 -0.38
N ARG A 382 4.93 2.37 0.23
CA ARG A 382 6.21 2.53 -0.45
C ARG A 382 6.64 1.23 -1.11
N MET A 383 6.56 0.10 -0.41
CA MET A 383 6.93 -1.21 -0.96
C MET A 383 6.04 -1.63 -2.15
N LEU A 384 4.74 -1.31 -2.15
CA LEU A 384 3.88 -1.53 -3.32
C LEU A 384 4.24 -0.59 -4.48
N THR A 385 4.51 0.68 -4.17
CA THR A 385 4.93 1.68 -5.16
C THR A 385 6.26 1.31 -5.80
N ASP A 386 7.19 0.75 -5.02
CA ASP A 386 8.48 0.25 -5.49
C ASP A 386 8.30 -0.91 -6.48
N ARG A 387 7.36 -1.83 -6.23
CA ARG A 387 7.00 -2.89 -7.20
C ARG A 387 6.42 -2.35 -8.49
N VAL A 388 5.57 -1.32 -8.43
CA VAL A 388 5.07 -0.61 -9.61
C VAL A 388 6.23 0.03 -10.37
N ALA A 389 7.11 0.76 -9.67
CA ALA A 389 8.25 1.42 -10.28
C ALA A 389 9.24 0.43 -10.93
N MET A 390 9.42 -0.77 -10.35
CA MET A 390 10.21 -1.86 -10.94
C MET A 390 9.53 -2.51 -12.15
N ALA A 391 8.20 -2.61 -12.17
CA ALA A 391 7.48 -3.25 -13.26
C ALA A 391 7.34 -2.35 -14.50
N TRP A 392 7.24 -1.03 -14.30
CA TRP A 392 7.03 -0.07 -15.39
C TRP A 392 8.32 0.52 -15.96
N GLY A 393 9.34 0.74 -15.14
CA GLY A 393 10.60 1.28 -15.64
C GLY A 393 11.63 0.19 -15.94
N TYR A 394 12.84 0.61 -16.29
CA TYR A 394 13.91 -0.31 -16.64
C TYR A 394 14.36 -1.11 -15.41
N GLN A 395 14.50 -2.43 -15.59
CA GLN A 395 15.01 -3.33 -14.56
C GLN A 395 16.51 -3.09 -14.32
N GLU A 396 17.23 -2.77 -15.41
CA GLU A 396 18.67 -2.55 -15.43
C GLU A 396 19.04 -1.25 -14.68
N PRO A 397 19.95 -1.30 -13.69
CA PRO A 397 20.23 -0.16 -12.81
C PRO A 397 20.82 1.04 -13.56
N HIS A 398 21.70 0.82 -14.54
CA HIS A 398 22.34 1.87 -15.32
C HIS A 398 21.40 2.63 -16.28
N LYS A 399 20.20 2.08 -16.57
CA LYS A 399 19.18 2.73 -17.40
C LYS A 399 18.13 3.47 -16.57
N ARG A 400 18.16 3.33 -15.24
CA ARG A 400 17.20 4.00 -14.35
C ARG A 400 17.37 5.52 -14.43
N GLY A 401 16.26 6.24 -14.51
CA GLY A 401 16.20 7.69 -14.65
C GLY A 401 16.23 8.20 -16.10
N LEU A 402 16.30 7.30 -17.09
CA LEU A 402 16.12 7.63 -18.51
C LEU A 402 14.67 7.40 -18.98
N GLU A 403 13.81 6.88 -18.11
CA GLU A 403 12.40 6.65 -18.44
C GLU A 403 11.66 7.97 -18.66
N SER A 404 11.04 8.06 -19.84
CA SER A 404 10.10 9.12 -20.20
C SER A 404 8.78 8.48 -20.59
N GLY A 405 7.69 9.19 -20.34
CA GLY A 405 6.34 8.70 -20.60
C GLY A 405 5.33 9.30 -19.64
N TRP A 406 4.11 9.49 -20.12
CA TRP A 406 3.04 10.11 -19.34
C TRP A 406 2.74 9.30 -18.06
N GLU A 407 2.73 7.97 -18.16
CA GLU A 407 2.51 7.09 -17.01
C GLU A 407 3.66 7.23 -16.00
N TRP A 408 4.91 7.26 -16.48
CA TRP A 408 6.08 7.42 -15.62
C TRP A 408 6.09 8.77 -14.88
N GLU A 409 5.68 9.84 -15.55
CA GLU A 409 5.49 11.16 -14.94
C GLU A 409 4.35 11.17 -13.94
N MET A 410 3.24 10.50 -14.25
CA MET A 410 2.13 10.31 -13.32
C MET A 410 2.59 9.59 -12.04
N LEU A 411 3.41 8.54 -12.17
CA LEU A 411 3.97 7.82 -11.03
C LEU A 411 4.88 8.73 -10.18
N ARG A 412 5.79 9.48 -10.83
CA ARG A 412 6.68 10.44 -10.15
C ARG A 412 5.88 11.53 -9.42
N HIS A 413 4.85 12.08 -10.05
CA HIS A 413 3.98 13.06 -9.43
C HIS A 413 3.20 12.46 -8.25
N TRP A 414 2.59 11.28 -8.43
CA TRP A 414 1.85 10.58 -7.38
C TRP A 414 2.73 10.24 -6.17
N ALA A 415 3.99 9.82 -6.40
CA ALA A 415 4.97 9.53 -5.36
C ALA A 415 5.46 10.81 -4.67
N GLY A 416 5.74 11.87 -5.43
CA GLY A 416 6.19 13.16 -4.90
C GLY A 416 5.18 13.81 -3.95
N VAL A 417 3.88 13.71 -4.28
CA VAL A 417 2.78 14.19 -3.40
C VAL A 417 2.77 13.47 -2.04
N ARG A 418 3.28 12.24 -1.97
CA ARG A 418 3.29 11.39 -0.76
C ARG A 418 4.62 11.40 -0.02
N GLY A 419 5.54 12.27 -0.39
CA GLY A 419 6.84 12.36 0.26
C GLY A 419 7.82 11.27 -0.16
N MET A 420 7.59 10.64 -1.31
CA MET A 420 8.47 9.62 -1.89
C MET A 420 9.20 10.18 -3.12
N ILE A 421 10.44 9.77 -3.31
CA ILE A 421 11.27 10.07 -4.48
C ILE A 421 11.53 8.77 -5.22
N ILE A 422 11.22 8.75 -6.51
CA ILE A 422 11.61 7.66 -7.42
C ILE A 422 12.97 8.02 -8.01
N ASP A 423 13.89 7.06 -8.03
CA ASP A 423 15.26 7.24 -8.56
C ASP A 423 16.00 8.41 -7.88
N SER A 424 16.17 8.29 -6.56
CA SER A 424 17.09 9.19 -5.85
C SER A 424 18.50 9.03 -6.42
N SER A 425 19.24 10.14 -6.52
CA SER A 425 20.65 10.16 -6.98
C SER A 425 21.50 9.11 -6.26
N ASP A 426 21.19 8.86 -5.00
CA ASP A 426 21.96 8.03 -4.09
C ASP A 426 21.83 6.51 -4.39
N MET A 427 20.87 6.09 -5.23
CA MET A 427 20.55 4.67 -5.51
C MET A 427 20.62 4.30 -7.00
N VAL A 428 20.88 5.26 -7.89
CA VAL A 428 21.06 4.97 -9.31
C VAL A 428 22.54 4.66 -9.53
N GLU A 429 22.88 3.37 -9.57
CA GLU A 429 24.23 2.91 -9.94
C GLU A 429 24.54 3.43 -11.35
N GLY A 430 25.56 4.30 -11.45
CA GLY A 430 25.93 5.01 -12.68
C GLY A 430 25.47 6.48 -12.78
N ARG A 431 24.66 6.96 -11.82
CA ARG A 431 24.47 8.40 -11.51
C ARG A 431 24.93 8.75 -10.09
N GLU A 432 25.77 7.92 -9.49
CA GLU A 432 26.87 8.51 -8.72
C GLU A 432 27.43 9.59 -9.63
N MET A 433 27.22 10.84 -9.24
CA MET A 433 28.04 11.94 -9.72
C MET A 433 29.45 11.35 -9.80
N THR A 434 30.01 11.22 -11.01
CA THR A 434 31.33 10.59 -11.24
C THR A 434 32.17 10.83 -10.01
N ALA A 435 32.76 9.84 -9.35
CA ALA A 435 33.44 10.05 -8.05
C ALA A 435 34.32 11.33 -8.03
N GLU A 436 34.81 11.75 -9.19
CA GLU A 436 35.29 13.07 -9.58
C GLU A 436 34.42 14.29 -9.17
N LYS A 437 33.14 14.40 -9.56
CA LYS A 437 32.22 15.49 -9.17
C LYS A 437 31.88 15.53 -7.67
N GLU A 438 31.86 14.38 -6.99
CA GLU A 438 31.74 14.35 -5.53
C GLU A 438 33.05 14.74 -4.86
N ALA A 439 34.19 14.28 -5.37
CA ALA A 439 35.51 14.75 -4.95
C ALA A 439 35.67 16.26 -5.20
N GLU A 440 35.15 16.80 -6.30
CA GLU A 440 35.12 18.24 -6.58
C GLU A 440 34.23 19.00 -5.59
N ARG A 441 33.07 18.45 -5.22
CA ARG A 441 32.19 19.08 -4.21
C ARG A 441 32.82 19.06 -2.82
N LEU A 442 33.45 17.95 -2.43
CA LEU A 442 34.16 17.81 -1.17
C LEU A 442 35.39 18.73 -1.14
N ALA A 443 36.18 18.76 -2.21
CA ALA A 443 37.29 19.70 -2.37
C ALA A 443 36.82 21.17 -2.34
N ALA A 444 35.66 21.47 -2.94
CA ALA A 444 35.05 22.79 -2.88
C ALA A 444 34.61 23.15 -1.45
N GLN A 445 34.01 22.21 -0.69
CA GLN A 445 33.66 22.42 0.72
C GLN A 445 34.90 22.59 1.60
N GLU A 446 35.95 21.79 1.40
CA GLU A 446 37.20 21.91 2.12
C GLU A 446 37.92 23.24 1.81
N SER A 447 37.89 23.69 0.56
CA SER A 447 38.45 25.00 0.17
C SER A 447 37.69 26.16 0.81
N LEU A 448 36.36 26.06 0.95
CA LEU A 448 35.53 27.03 1.65
C LEU A 448 35.83 27.06 3.14
N LEU A 449 35.95 25.88 3.78
CA LEU A 449 36.34 25.78 5.19
C LEU A 449 37.75 26.30 5.43
N GLY A 450 38.68 26.04 4.50
CA GLY A 450 40.04 26.60 4.52
C GLY A 450 40.04 28.12 4.44
N ARG A 451 39.25 28.71 3.53
CA ARG A 451 39.07 30.16 3.42
C ARG A 451 38.43 30.77 4.66
N LEU A 452 37.46 30.08 5.27
CA LEU A 452 36.82 30.53 6.51
C LEU A 452 37.81 30.47 7.69
N LYS A 453 38.62 29.41 7.81
CA LYS A 453 39.68 29.30 8.82
C LYS A 453 40.73 30.39 8.67
N LEU A 454 41.13 30.72 7.43
CA LEU A 454 42.08 31.82 7.16
C LEU A 454 41.49 33.18 7.52
N LYS A 455 40.19 33.42 7.27
CA LYS A 455 39.52 34.66 7.70
C LYS A 455 39.33 34.75 9.22
N LEU A 456 39.25 33.62 9.92
CA LEU A 456 39.13 33.54 11.38
C LEU A 456 40.49 33.60 12.11
N ALA A 457 41.60 33.33 11.42
CA ALA A 457 42.94 33.49 11.96
C ALA A 457 43.27 34.98 12.11
N LYS A 458 43.07 35.54 13.31
CA LYS A 458 43.43 36.93 13.63
C LYS A 458 44.94 37.14 13.42
N PRO A 459 45.37 38.25 12.79
CA PRO A 459 46.78 38.56 12.62
C PRO A 459 47.44 38.70 14.00
N LYS A 460 48.52 37.93 14.21
CA LYS A 460 49.33 37.97 15.43
C LYS A 460 49.93 39.38 15.56
N PRO A 461 49.76 40.09 16.69
CA PRO A 461 50.25 41.46 16.81
C PRO A 461 51.78 41.47 16.66
N ALA A 462 52.26 42.27 15.71
CA ALA A 462 53.69 42.41 15.43
C ALA A 462 54.42 42.87 16.69
N ALA A 463 55.37 42.05 17.14
CA ALA A 463 56.23 42.37 18.27
C ALA A 463 57.09 43.59 17.91
N LYS A 464 56.95 44.67 18.68
CA LYS A 464 57.76 45.88 18.52
C LYS A 464 59.24 45.55 18.73
N PRO A 465 60.16 46.03 17.87
CA PRO A 465 61.59 45.78 18.02
C PRO A 465 62.11 46.48 19.28
N LYS A 466 62.76 45.70 20.17
CA LYS A 466 63.51 46.22 21.31
C LYS A 466 64.73 46.99 20.78
N ARG A 467 64.82 48.28 21.10
CA ARG A 467 66.06 49.04 20.98
C ARG A 467 67.05 48.53 22.02
N LEU A 468 68.22 48.08 21.59
CA LEU A 468 69.37 47.85 22.44
C LEU A 468 70.25 49.12 22.41
N PHE A 469 70.71 49.48 23.60
CA PHE A 469 71.48 50.66 23.98
C PHE A 469 72.86 50.73 23.31
N GLU A 470 73.46 51.93 23.31
CA GLU A 470 74.86 52.07 23.69
C GLU A 470 75.08 53.38 24.46
N SER A 471 75.84 53.21 25.55
CA SER A 471 76.41 54.21 26.46
C SER A 471 77.73 54.75 25.94
#